data_AF-A0A6J4K281-F1
#
_entry.id   AF-A0A6J4K281-F1
#
_cell.length_a   1.000
_cell.length_b   1.000
_cell.length_c   1.000
_cell.angle_alpha   90.00
_cell.angle_beta   90.00
_cell.angle_gamma   90.00
#
_symmetry.space_group_name_H-M   'P 1'
#
loop_
_entity.id
_entity.type
_entity.pdbx_description
1 polymer ?
#
loop_
_entity_poly.entity_id
_entity_poly.type
_entity_poly.pdbx_seq_one_letter_code
_entity_poly.pdbx_strand_id
1 'polypeptide(L)' 'MRERFGYESFRAGQEAAIQSLLDGHDSLAVMPTGSGKSAIYQIAGLLIPGSTVVISPLIALQRDQVELIVQQSDVHER' A
#
# COMPACT_ATOMS: atom_id res chain seq x y z
N MET A 1 -1.45 7.87 -10.17
CA MET A 1 -1.00 6.55 -9.66
C MET A 1 0.10 5.91 -10.48
N ARG A 2 0.00 5.93 -11.81
CA ARG A 2 1.01 5.34 -12.72
C ARG A 2 2.45 5.75 -12.43
N GLU A 3 2.73 7.04 -12.22
CA GLU A 3 4.11 7.54 -12.05
C GLU A 3 4.73 7.27 -10.66
N ARG A 4 3.92 7.10 -9.60
CA ARG A 4 4.42 6.88 -8.22
C ARG A 4 4.31 5.43 -7.74
N PHE A 5 3.44 4.61 -8.33
CA PHE A 5 3.14 3.26 -7.82
C PHE A 5 2.99 2.18 -8.90
N GLY A 6 3.06 2.53 -10.19
CA GLY A 6 2.91 1.55 -11.27
C GLY A 6 1.51 0.93 -11.43
N TYR A 7 0.49 1.42 -10.70
CA TYR A 7 -0.89 0.94 -10.85
C TYR A 7 -1.62 1.68 -11.97
N GLU A 8 -2.12 0.94 -12.97
CA GLU A 8 -2.95 1.48 -14.06
C GLU A 8 -4.40 1.73 -13.63
N SER A 9 -4.93 0.88 -12.74
CA SER A 9 -6.27 0.96 -12.18
C SER A 9 -6.33 0.23 -10.84
N PHE A 10 -7.33 0.57 -10.02
CA PHE A 10 -7.61 -0.18 -8.80
C PHE A 10 -8.25 -1.52 -9.14
N ARG A 11 -7.82 -2.57 -8.43
CA ARG A 11 -8.52 -3.85 -8.41
C ARG A 11 -9.75 -3.75 -7.52
N ALA A 12 -10.69 -4.67 -7.72
CA ALA A 12 -11.94 -4.72 -6.96
C ALA A 12 -11.68 -4.64 -5.44
N GLY A 13 -12.39 -3.72 -4.78
CA GLY A 13 -12.32 -3.51 -3.33
C GLY A 13 -11.16 -2.63 -2.84
N GLN A 14 -10.11 -2.38 -3.64
CA GLN A 14 -9.00 -1.52 -3.20
C GLN A 14 -9.43 -0.07 -3.03
N GLU A 15 -10.12 0.49 -4.03
CA GLU A 15 -10.57 1.89 -4.01
C GLU A 15 -11.50 2.16 -2.82
N ALA A 16 -12.48 1.27 -2.60
CA ALA A 16 -13.42 1.38 -1.48
C ALA A 16 -12.70 1.32 -0.12
N ALA A 17 -11.73 0.41 0.04
CA ALA A 17 -10.95 0.31 1.27
C ALA A 17 -10.05 1.54 1.51
N ILE A 18 -9.43 2.07 0.44
CA ILE A 18 -8.60 3.28 0.52
C ILE A 18 -9.47 4.47 0.91
N GLN A 19 -10.62 4.68 0.25
CA GLN A 19 -11.50 5.79 0.55
C GLN A 19 -12.00 5.75 1.99
N SER A 20 -12.42 4.56 2.46
CA SER A 20 -12.82 4.35 3.87
C SER A 20 -11.74 4.76 4.86
N LEU A 21 -10.46 4.44 4.60
CA LEU A 21 -9.33 4.87 5.43
C LEU A 21 -9.11 6.39 5.36
N LEU A 22 -9.26 7.00 4.18
CA LEU A 22 -9.13 8.46 4.00
C LEU A 22 -10.24 9.25 4.71
N ASP A 23 -11.43 8.65 4.83
CA ASP A 23 -12.56 9.20 5.57
C ASP A 23 -12.40 9.02 7.10
N GLY A 24 -11.30 8.40 7.55
CA GLY A 24 -10.98 8.20 8.95
C GLY A 24 -11.69 7.00 9.59
N HIS A 25 -12.10 6.02 8.79
CA HIS A 25 -12.78 4.81 9.27
C HIS A 25 -11.85 3.60 9.37
N ASP A 26 -12.07 2.78 10.40
CA ASP A 26 -11.47 1.46 10.49
C ASP A 26 -11.98 0.55 9.37
N SER A 27 -11.08 -0.21 8.74
CA SER A 27 -11.41 -1.01 7.56
C SER A 27 -10.88 -2.44 7.67
N LEU A 28 -11.73 -3.44 7.37
CA LEU A 28 -11.36 -4.84 7.25
C LEU A 28 -11.38 -5.27 5.78
N ALA A 29 -10.20 -5.45 5.17
CA ALA A 29 -10.06 -5.94 3.80
C ALA A 29 -9.72 -7.43 3.78
N VAL A 30 -10.68 -8.27 3.38
CA VAL A 30 -10.45 -9.71 3.15
C VAL A 30 -10.27 -9.92 1.64
N MET A 31 -9.04 -10.21 1.23
CA MET A 31 -8.69 -10.35 -0.18
C MET A 31 -7.78 -11.57 -0.40
N PRO A 32 -7.89 -12.28 -1.54
CA PRO A 32 -7.03 -13.42 -1.82
C PRO A 32 -5.56 -13.01 -1.97
N THR A 33 -4.63 -13.94 -1.78
CA THR A 33 -3.21 -13.69 -2.04
C THR A 33 -2.98 -13.25 -3.49
N GLY A 34 -2.02 -12.33 -3.71
CA GLY A 34 -1.75 -11.78 -5.04
C GLY A 34 -2.76 -10.73 -5.52
N SER A 35 -3.85 -10.47 -4.80
CA SER A 35 -4.85 -9.44 -5.12
C SER A 35 -4.34 -8.00 -4.99
N GLY A 36 -3.20 -7.78 -4.33
CA GLY A 36 -2.66 -6.44 -4.11
C GLY A 36 -3.19 -5.76 -2.85
N LYS A 37 -3.60 -6.50 -1.81
CA LYS A 37 -4.02 -5.94 -0.51
C LYS A 37 -3.02 -4.92 0.08
N SER A 38 -1.73 -5.10 -0.20
CA SER A 38 -0.67 -4.21 0.27
C SER A 38 -0.77 -2.80 -0.29
N ALA A 39 -1.32 -2.64 -1.49
CA ALA A 39 -1.54 -1.34 -2.10
C ALA A 39 -2.44 -0.45 -1.22
N ILE A 40 -3.41 -1.04 -0.51
CA ILE A 40 -4.35 -0.28 0.34
C ILE A 40 -3.59 0.52 1.41
N TYR A 41 -2.75 -0.14 2.21
CA TYR A 41 -2.00 0.56 3.27
C TYR A 41 -0.83 1.38 2.74
N GLN A 42 -0.21 1.01 1.61
CA GLN A 42 0.86 1.80 0.99
C GLN A 42 0.34 3.15 0.47
N ILE A 43 -0.81 3.12 -0.21
CA ILE A 43 -1.44 4.33 -0.76
C ILE A 43 -2.03 5.18 0.36
N ALA A 44 -2.81 4.57 1.26
CA ALA A 44 -3.37 5.29 2.40
C ALA A 44 -2.26 5.94 3.24
N GLY A 45 -1.15 5.22 3.47
CA GLY A 45 -0.04 5.73 4.25
C GLY A 45 0.77 6.85 3.63
N LEU A 46 0.60 7.14 2.34
CA LEU A 46 1.20 8.28 1.66
C LEU A 46 0.24 9.48 1.53
N LEU A 47 -1.03 9.28 1.82
CA LEU A 47 -2.08 10.30 1.72
C LEU A 47 -2.52 10.81 3.10
N ILE A 48 -2.48 9.95 4.12
CA ILE A 48 -2.80 10.30 5.50
C ILE A 48 -1.56 10.95 6.15
N PRO A 49 -1.66 12.18 6.70
CA PRO A 49 -0.55 12.82 7.39
C PRO A 49 -0.06 11.99 8.58
N GLY A 50 1.26 11.82 8.68
CA GLY A 50 1.90 11.06 9.75
C GLY A 50 2.59 9.79 9.26
N SER A 51 2.99 8.93 10.21
CA SER A 51 3.69 7.68 9.90
C SER A 51 2.72 6.51 9.86
N THR A 52 2.84 5.67 8.84
CA THR A 52 2.08 4.40 8.74
C THR A 52 2.89 3.24 9.28
N VAL A 53 2.30 2.46 10.20
CA VAL A 53 2.92 1.28 10.79
C VAL A 53 2.26 0.03 10.21
N VAL A 54 3.06 -0.83 9.58
CA VAL A 54 2.60 -2.10 9.00
C VAL A 54 3.11 -3.26 9.85
N ILE A 55 2.19 -4.03 10.44
CA ILE A 55 2.51 -5.21 11.25
C ILE A 55 2.30 -6.46 10.39
N SER A 56 3.37 -7.24 10.18
CA SER A 56 3.33 -8.49 9.42
C SER A 56 3.96 -9.62 10.23
N PRO A 57 3.39 -10.84 10.24
CA PRO A 57 3.92 -11.96 11.02
C PRO A 57 5.20 -12.60 10.42
N LEU A 58 5.56 -12.29 9.17
CA LEU A 58 6.65 -12.96 8.44
C LEU A 58 7.83 -12.02 8.19
N ILE A 59 8.92 -12.19 8.93
CA ILE A 59 10.15 -11.38 8.80
C ILE A 59 10.78 -11.45 7.40
N ALA A 60 10.77 -12.63 6.76
CA ALA A 60 11.28 -12.79 5.39
C ALA A 60 10.50 -11.93 4.38
N LEU A 61 9.17 -11.92 4.50
CA LEU A 61 8.29 -11.13 3.64
C LEU A 61 8.40 -9.62 3.93
N GLN A 62 8.75 -9.22 5.16
CA GLN A 62 9.01 -7.82 5.48
C GLN A 62 10.25 -7.29 4.76
N ARG A 63 11.33 -8.08 4.66
CA ARG A 63 12.55 -7.68 3.93
C ARG A 63 12.27 -7.47 2.45
N ASP A 64 11.59 -8.42 1.83
CA ASP A 64 11.21 -8.33 0.41
C ASP A 64 10.31 -7.10 0.14
N GLN A 65 9.40 -6.77 1.06
CA GLN A 65 8.54 -5.59 0.92
C GLN A 65 9.29 -4.26 1.14
N VAL A 66 10.27 -4.23 2.06
CA VAL A 66 11.11 -3.04 2.28
C VAL A 66 12.00 -2.76 1.07
N GLU A 67 12.63 -3.79 0.50
CA GLU A 67 13.49 -3.65 -0.69
C GLU A 67 12.71 -3.07 -1.89
N LEU A 68 11.48 -3.54 -2.11
CA LEU A 68 10.61 -3.02 -3.18
C LEU A 68 10.25 -1.53 -2.99
N ILE A 69 10.03 -1.09 -1.75
CA ILE A 69 9.68 0.31 -1.44
C ILE A 69 10.92 1.22 -1.59
N VAL A 70 12.09 0.77 -1.14
CA VAL A 70 13.35 1.54 -1.24
C VAL A 70 13.77 1.68 -2.71
N GLN A 71 13.69 0.61 -3.50
CA GLN A 71 13.98 0.67 -4.94
C GLN A 71 13.07 1.65 -5.70
N GLN A 72 11.82 1.82 -5.28
CA GLN A 72 10.91 2.80 -5.87
C GLN A 72 11.23 4.25 -5.47
N SER A 73 11.95 4.46 -4.37
CA SER A 73 12.33 5.78 -3.87
C SER A 73 13.57 6.32 -4.61
N ASP A 74 14.55 5.46 -4.90
CA ASP A 74 15.79 5.82 -5.62
C ASP A 74 15.56 6.21 -7.10
N VAL A 75 14.43 5.82 -7.69
CA VAL A 75 14.05 6.20 -9.06
C VAL A 75 13.53 7.64 -9.13
N HIS A 76 13.06 8.20 -8.02
CA HIS A 76 12.45 9.54 -7.98
C HIS A 76 13.47 10.67 -7.69
N GLU A 77 14.72 10.33 -7.38
CA GLU A 77 15.84 11.27 -7.19
C GLU A 77 16.75 11.42 -8.43
N ARG A 78 16.36 10.87 -9.59
CA ARG A 78 17.06 11.05 -10.87
C ARG A 78 16.24 11.81 -11.89
#